data_AF-A0A1R4GNZ6-F1
#
_entry.id   AF-A0A1R4GNZ6-F1
#
_cell.length_a   1.000
_cell.length_b   1.000
_cell.length_c   1.000
_cell.angle_alpha   90.00
_cell.angle_beta   90.00
_cell.angle_gamma   90.00
#
_symmetry.space_group_name_H-M   'P 1'
#
loop_
_entity.id
_entity.type
_entity.pdbx_description
1 polymer ?
#
loop_
_entity_poly.entity_id
_entity_poly.type
_entity_poly.pdbx_seq_one_letter_code
_entity_poly.pdbx_strand_id
1 'polypeptide(L)'
;MPAVVSLSPAPVIDRTYFVEHFDAGKVNRATEIQEFLSGKGINVSRTLHVAGLPTSAVLPIGREDEHLLFRTPHPQVLRIIQIPGRMRVNTAVLERNGRTTNVNQKAVPIPERDWEAVVDMTIREIESLRADWLVVSGSIPKHPENGEKCDLARLFAEARRLGTRVAFDSSGSSLDKWTRSGLVNLIKPNADELATLVQRHLHTVGDVVEAGRQIIAETGLEVALVSMGQDGAVAITEDEVVWGLARVDTVVNTTGAGDATLAGFVGHSIIGPGQHGGRADYGSLPRLSIRKGLGKAVVYGAVAVTVPTTIIESFDDLPTPTLGEPDLEQELSEPTKFFDTPSA
;
A
#
# COMPACT_ATOMS: atom_id res chain seq x y z
N MET A 1 -18.64 8.18 -7.31
CA MET A 1 -17.81 7.55 -6.26
C MET A 1 -16.37 7.62 -6.70
N PRO A 2 -15.39 7.78 -5.80
CA PRO A 2 -13.99 7.82 -6.18
C PRO A 2 -13.57 6.53 -6.89
N ALA A 3 -12.82 6.64 -7.98
CA ALA A 3 -12.30 5.50 -8.72
C ALA A 3 -10.78 5.38 -8.52
N VAL A 4 -10.28 4.16 -8.34
CA VAL A 4 -8.87 3.92 -8.02
C VAL A 4 -8.27 2.87 -8.94
N VAL A 5 -7.21 3.23 -9.66
CA VAL A 5 -6.34 2.25 -10.31
C VAL A 5 -5.16 1.99 -9.40
N SER A 6 -4.81 0.74 -9.17
CA SER A 6 -3.59 0.38 -8.48
C SER A 6 -2.62 -0.34 -9.41
N LEU A 7 -1.32 -0.20 -9.14
CA LEU A 7 -0.25 -0.97 -9.72
C LEU A 7 0.49 -1.70 -8.60
N SER A 8 0.64 -3.01 -8.75
CA SER A 8 1.61 -3.80 -7.99
C SER A 8 2.82 -4.11 -8.87
N PRO A 9 3.94 -3.36 -8.76
CA PRO A 9 5.06 -3.49 -9.69
C PRO A 9 5.75 -4.86 -9.62
N ALA A 10 5.92 -5.39 -8.41
CA ALA A 10 6.44 -6.73 -8.15
C ALA A 10 5.46 -7.51 -7.25
N PRO A 11 4.39 -8.08 -7.84
CA PRO A 11 3.45 -8.89 -7.10
C PRO A 11 4.13 -10.18 -6.62
N VAL A 12 3.42 -10.93 -5.78
CA VAL A 12 3.97 -12.08 -5.07
C VAL A 12 2.94 -13.19 -4.98
N ILE A 13 3.42 -14.42 -4.91
CA ILE A 13 2.62 -15.55 -4.51
C ILE A 13 2.73 -15.62 -2.98
N ASP A 14 1.65 -15.33 -2.27
CA ASP A 14 1.60 -15.58 -0.83
C ASP A 14 1.25 -17.06 -0.63
N ARG A 15 2.16 -17.79 0.00
CA ARG A 15 2.01 -19.21 0.32
C ARG A 15 2.07 -19.39 1.82
N THR A 16 0.95 -19.78 2.42
CA THR A 16 0.85 -20.04 3.86
C THR A 16 0.80 -21.54 4.10
N TYR A 17 1.75 -22.04 4.88
CA TYR A 17 1.72 -23.39 5.45
C TYR A 17 1.16 -23.32 6.86
N PHE A 18 0.07 -24.04 7.09
CA PHE A 18 -0.48 -24.22 8.43
C PHE A 18 0.15 -25.45 9.06
N VAL A 19 0.69 -25.30 10.26
CA VAL A 19 1.34 -26.40 11.01
C VAL A 19 0.82 -26.43 12.45
N GLU A 20 0.81 -27.60 13.08
CA GLU A 20 0.53 -27.67 14.53
C GLU A 20 1.63 -26.94 15.32
N HIS A 21 2.90 -27.22 14.99
CA HIS A 21 4.10 -26.61 15.58
C HIS A 21 5.21 -26.47 14.52
N PHE A 22 6.03 -25.43 14.63
CA PHE A 22 7.21 -25.23 13.79
C PHE A 22 8.51 -25.52 14.56
N ASP A 23 9.19 -26.59 14.17
CA ASP A 23 10.48 -26.99 14.73
C ASP A 23 11.62 -26.67 13.74
N ALA A 24 12.41 -25.64 14.05
CA ALA A 24 13.58 -25.28 13.27
C ALA A 24 14.59 -26.44 13.20
N GLY A 25 15.12 -26.72 12.00
CA GLY A 25 16.06 -27.82 11.77
C GLY A 25 15.43 -29.21 11.65
N LYS A 26 14.10 -29.35 11.74
CA LYS A 26 13.39 -30.63 11.58
C LYS A 26 12.49 -30.64 10.33
N VAL A 27 11.97 -31.83 10.01
CA VAL A 27 10.91 -31.99 9.01
C VAL A 27 9.58 -31.58 9.63
N ASN A 28 9.00 -30.52 9.09
CA ASN A 28 7.68 -30.02 9.46
C ASN A 28 6.65 -30.47 8.41
N ARG A 29 5.46 -30.92 8.85
CA ARG A 29 4.38 -31.33 7.95
C ARG A 29 3.23 -30.36 8.09
N ALA A 30 2.81 -29.77 6.97
CA ALA A 30 1.68 -28.87 6.93
C ALA A 30 0.36 -29.65 6.98
N THR A 31 -0.60 -29.15 7.75
CA THR A 31 -1.98 -29.63 7.80
C THR A 31 -2.78 -29.06 6.63
N GLU A 32 -2.45 -27.84 6.20
CA GLU A 32 -3.08 -27.13 5.08
C GLU A 32 -2.05 -26.25 4.37
N ILE A 33 -2.28 -26.02 3.08
CA ILE A 33 -1.52 -25.06 2.27
C ILE A 33 -2.52 -24.14 1.58
N GLN A 34 -2.35 -22.84 1.79
CA GLN A 34 -3.06 -21.81 1.03
C GLN A 34 -2.08 -21.08 0.13
N GLU A 35 -2.52 -20.78 -1.08
CA GLU A 35 -1.72 -20.09 -2.08
C GLU A 35 -2.59 -19.19 -2.94
N PHE A 36 -2.22 -17.91 -3.02
CA PHE A 36 -2.92 -16.94 -3.84
C PHE A 36 -1.97 -15.86 -4.34
N LEU A 37 -2.37 -15.26 -5.47
CA LEU A 37 -1.74 -14.06 -5.99
C LEU A 37 -2.00 -12.88 -5.06
N SER A 38 -0.92 -12.20 -4.66
CA SER A 38 -0.91 -11.12 -3.68
C SER A 38 0.07 -10.02 -4.10
N GLY A 39 0.06 -8.93 -3.36
CA GLY A 39 0.80 -7.71 -3.66
C GLY A 39 0.04 -6.52 -3.12
N LYS A 40 0.76 -5.52 -2.61
CA LYS A 40 0.15 -4.41 -1.88
C LYS A 40 -0.93 -3.68 -2.70
N GLY A 41 -0.68 -3.36 -3.98
CA GLY A 41 -1.69 -2.75 -4.85
C GLY A 41 -2.89 -3.67 -5.14
N ILE A 42 -2.67 -4.98 -5.27
CA ILE A 42 -3.76 -5.96 -5.39
C ILE A 42 -4.65 -5.92 -4.15
N ASN A 43 -4.06 -5.92 -2.97
CA ASN A 43 -4.78 -5.87 -1.69
C ASN A 43 -5.58 -4.55 -1.57
N VAL A 44 -5.01 -3.43 -2.00
CA VAL A 44 -5.73 -2.14 -2.09
C VAL A 44 -6.99 -2.27 -2.95
N SER A 45 -6.87 -2.79 -4.18
CA SER A 45 -8.03 -2.91 -5.08
C SER A 45 -9.06 -3.93 -4.60
N ARG A 46 -8.63 -5.03 -3.99
CA ARG A 46 -9.56 -6.00 -3.38
C ARG A 46 -10.36 -5.35 -2.26
N THR A 47 -9.67 -4.64 -1.37
CA THR A 47 -10.29 -3.91 -0.26
C THR A 47 -11.32 -2.90 -0.78
N LEU A 48 -10.96 -2.13 -1.81
CA LEU A 48 -11.87 -1.17 -2.45
C LEU A 48 -13.07 -1.86 -3.12
N HIS A 49 -12.85 -2.99 -3.79
CA HIS A 49 -13.91 -3.76 -4.43
C HIS A 49 -14.92 -4.31 -3.41
N VAL A 50 -14.45 -4.86 -2.29
CA VAL A 50 -15.30 -5.31 -1.18
C VAL A 50 -16.06 -4.14 -0.56
N ALA A 51 -15.45 -2.95 -0.51
CA ALA A 51 -16.11 -1.71 -0.11
C ALA A 51 -17.10 -1.14 -1.16
N GLY A 52 -17.30 -1.80 -2.30
CA GLY A 52 -18.19 -1.34 -3.38
C GLY A 52 -17.68 -0.15 -4.18
N LEU A 53 -16.38 0.15 -4.12
CA LEU A 53 -15.75 1.26 -4.84
C LEU A 53 -15.17 0.81 -6.21
N PRO A 54 -15.30 1.64 -7.26
CA PRO A 54 -14.72 1.34 -8.58
C PRO A 54 -13.19 1.22 -8.53
N THR A 55 -12.66 0.10 -9.00
CA THR A 55 -11.22 -0.13 -8.96
C THR A 55 -10.72 -1.16 -9.99
N SER A 56 -9.45 -1.04 -10.38
CA SER A 56 -8.70 -2.10 -11.06
C SER A 56 -7.25 -2.16 -10.57
N ALA A 57 -6.66 -3.36 -10.61
CA ALA A 57 -5.28 -3.62 -10.23
C ALA A 57 -4.47 -4.11 -11.43
N VAL A 58 -3.49 -3.31 -11.86
CA VAL A 58 -2.50 -3.70 -12.86
C VAL A 58 -1.34 -4.42 -12.19
N LEU A 59 -0.89 -5.52 -12.80
CA LEU A 59 0.17 -6.36 -12.27
C LEU A 59 0.82 -7.22 -13.36
N PRO A 60 2.16 -7.42 -13.32
CA PRO A 60 2.80 -8.46 -14.09
C PRO A 60 2.63 -9.84 -13.43
N ILE A 61 2.36 -10.90 -14.20
CA ILE A 61 2.35 -12.30 -13.74
C ILE A 61 3.38 -13.10 -14.52
N GLY A 62 4.13 -13.97 -13.84
CA GLY A 62 4.98 -14.95 -14.53
C GLY A 62 4.12 -15.92 -15.34
N ARG A 63 4.48 -16.18 -16.60
CA ARG A 63 3.74 -17.12 -17.49
C ARG A 63 3.54 -18.51 -16.88
N GLU A 64 4.46 -18.96 -16.02
CA GLU A 64 4.36 -20.25 -15.35
C GLU A 64 3.32 -20.27 -14.20
N ASP A 65 2.92 -19.09 -13.71
CA ASP A 65 2.08 -18.93 -12.52
C ASP A 65 0.64 -18.49 -12.85
N GLU A 66 0.26 -18.46 -14.13
CA GLU A 66 -1.08 -18.06 -14.58
C GLU A 66 -2.22 -18.91 -14.00
N HIS A 67 -1.91 -20.14 -13.60
CA HIS A 67 -2.86 -21.02 -12.93
C HIS A 67 -3.42 -20.44 -11.62
N LEU A 68 -2.72 -19.48 -10.98
CA LEU A 68 -3.18 -18.80 -9.78
C LEU A 68 -4.40 -17.91 -10.01
N LEU A 69 -4.64 -17.47 -11.25
CA LEU A 69 -5.77 -16.60 -11.59
C LEU A 69 -7.12 -17.29 -11.35
N PHE A 70 -7.16 -18.61 -11.43
CA PHE A 70 -8.36 -19.40 -11.16
C PHE A 70 -8.63 -19.64 -9.67
N ARG A 71 -7.65 -19.33 -8.80
CA ARG A 71 -7.72 -19.61 -7.36
C ARG A 71 -7.70 -18.36 -6.49
N THR A 72 -7.34 -17.22 -7.08
CA THR A 72 -7.21 -15.97 -6.35
C THR A 72 -8.56 -15.24 -6.23
N PRO A 73 -8.88 -14.58 -5.11
CA PRO A 73 -10.15 -13.90 -4.95
C PRO A 73 -10.22 -12.64 -5.81
N HIS A 74 -11.44 -12.34 -6.25
CA HIS A 74 -11.81 -11.18 -7.08
C HIS A 74 -10.96 -11.02 -8.36
N PRO A 75 -10.76 -12.07 -9.19
CA PRO A 75 -9.92 -11.97 -10.39
C PRO A 75 -10.43 -10.92 -11.39
N GLN A 76 -11.72 -10.54 -11.33
CA GLN A 76 -12.32 -9.51 -12.19
C GLN A 76 -11.69 -8.11 -12.04
N VAL A 77 -11.07 -7.81 -10.89
CA VAL A 77 -10.41 -6.50 -10.68
C VAL A 77 -9.01 -6.46 -11.27
N LEU A 78 -8.45 -7.61 -11.66
CA LEU A 78 -7.07 -7.73 -12.12
C LEU A 78 -6.90 -7.37 -13.60
N ARG A 79 -5.76 -6.77 -13.94
CA ARG A 79 -5.35 -6.37 -15.29
C ARG A 79 -3.93 -6.83 -15.53
N ILE A 80 -3.82 -8.00 -16.14
CA ILE A 80 -2.64 -8.85 -16.07
C ILE A 80 -1.75 -8.63 -17.27
N ILE A 81 -0.45 -8.42 -17.03
CA ILE A 81 0.60 -8.46 -18.05
C ILE A 81 1.43 -9.73 -17.84
N GLN A 82 1.47 -10.60 -18.84
CA GLN A 82 2.28 -11.82 -18.76
C GLN A 82 3.77 -11.49 -19.00
N ILE A 83 4.63 -11.87 -18.06
CA ILE A 83 6.08 -11.74 -18.14
C ILE A 83 6.77 -13.12 -18.14
N PRO A 84 7.98 -13.27 -18.68
CA PRO A 84 8.68 -14.55 -18.67
C PRO A 84 8.95 -15.10 -17.26
N GLY A 85 8.95 -16.43 -17.13
CA GLY A 85 9.35 -17.13 -15.91
C GLY A 85 8.30 -17.16 -14.81
N ARG A 86 8.78 -17.22 -13.56
CA ARG A 86 7.98 -17.32 -12.33
C ARG A 86 8.00 -16.02 -11.54
N MET A 87 6.97 -15.86 -10.72
CA MET A 87 6.90 -14.84 -9.67
C MET A 87 7.69 -15.24 -8.43
N ARG A 88 8.00 -14.24 -7.61
CA ARG A 88 8.50 -14.48 -6.25
C ARG A 88 7.42 -15.08 -5.37
N VAL A 89 7.84 -15.84 -4.37
CA VAL A 89 7.00 -16.48 -3.35
C VAL A 89 7.36 -15.91 -1.98
N ASN A 90 6.37 -15.41 -1.26
CA ASN A 90 6.47 -15.16 0.18
C ASN A 90 5.88 -16.37 0.89
N THR A 91 6.68 -17.01 1.73
CA THR A 91 6.24 -18.17 2.50
C THR A 91 5.99 -17.75 3.94
N ALA A 92 4.75 -17.92 4.40
CA ALA A 92 4.40 -17.84 5.81
C ALA A 92 4.23 -19.26 6.37
N VAL A 93 4.81 -19.53 7.53
CA VAL A 93 4.50 -20.71 8.33
C VAL A 93 3.70 -20.23 9.52
N LEU A 94 2.41 -20.60 9.57
CA LEU A 94 1.49 -20.23 10.64
C LEU A 94 1.27 -21.42 11.56
N GLU A 95 1.65 -21.26 12.82
CA GLU A 95 1.39 -22.24 13.87
C GLU A 95 -0.02 -22.06 14.45
N ARG A 96 -0.60 -23.13 14.96
CA ARG A 96 -1.94 -23.13 15.56
C ARG A 96 -2.09 -22.13 16.73
N ASN A 97 -1.00 -21.83 17.42
CA ASN A 97 -0.96 -20.85 18.52
C ASN A 97 -0.83 -19.39 18.03
N GLY A 98 -0.86 -19.14 16.72
CA GLY A 98 -0.77 -17.81 16.11
C GLY A 98 0.65 -17.32 15.86
N ARG A 99 1.69 -18.09 16.20
CA ARG A 99 3.08 -17.70 15.87
C ARG A 99 3.32 -17.86 14.38
N THR A 100 3.96 -16.86 13.77
CA THR A 100 4.23 -16.82 12.33
C THR A 100 5.73 -16.70 12.07
N THR A 101 6.24 -17.51 11.13
CA THR A 101 7.59 -17.36 10.56
C THR A 101 7.48 -17.02 9.08
N ASN A 102 8.16 -15.95 8.64
CA ASN A 102 8.10 -15.49 7.25
C ASN A 102 9.45 -15.68 6.53
N VAL A 103 9.40 -16.20 5.30
CA VAL A 103 10.54 -16.36 4.39
C VAL A 103 10.17 -15.75 3.03
N ASN A 104 10.73 -14.58 2.75
CA ASN A 104 10.35 -13.78 1.59
C ASN A 104 11.41 -13.81 0.49
N GLN A 105 10.99 -14.04 -0.75
CA GLN A 105 11.86 -13.95 -1.91
C GLN A 105 11.99 -12.49 -2.41
N LYS A 106 13.16 -12.18 -2.99
CA LYS A 106 13.40 -10.88 -3.64
C LYS A 106 12.48 -10.72 -4.86
N ALA A 107 12.16 -9.47 -5.19
CA ALA A 107 11.41 -9.15 -6.40
C ALA A 107 12.11 -9.71 -7.65
N VAL A 108 11.33 -10.31 -8.54
CA VAL A 108 11.83 -10.84 -9.81
C VAL A 108 12.10 -9.66 -10.76
N PRO A 109 13.27 -9.60 -11.42
CA PRO A 109 13.54 -8.59 -12.44
C PRO A 109 12.53 -8.66 -13.58
N ILE A 110 12.18 -7.51 -14.15
CA ILE A 110 11.27 -7.41 -15.29
C ILE A 110 12.00 -6.78 -16.50
N PRO A 111 12.00 -7.44 -17.67
CA PRO A 111 12.56 -6.84 -18.88
C PRO A 111 11.95 -5.48 -19.20
N GLU A 112 12.74 -4.56 -19.76
CA GLU A 112 12.31 -3.18 -20.03
C GLU A 112 11.04 -3.13 -20.89
N ARG A 113 10.98 -3.96 -21.95
CA ARG A 113 9.81 -4.09 -22.82
C ARG A 113 8.54 -4.48 -22.05
N ASP A 114 8.65 -5.39 -21.10
CA ASP A 114 7.50 -5.88 -20.34
C ASP A 114 7.04 -4.84 -19.31
N TRP A 115 7.98 -4.07 -18.74
CA TRP A 115 7.67 -2.93 -17.88
C TRP A 115 6.93 -1.83 -18.64
N GLU A 116 7.35 -1.50 -19.86
CA GLU A 116 6.63 -0.52 -20.70
C GLU A 116 5.18 -0.96 -20.96
N ALA A 117 4.93 -2.26 -21.15
CA ALA A 117 3.57 -2.80 -21.27
C ALA A 117 2.75 -2.67 -19.97
N VAL A 118 3.38 -2.83 -18.80
CA VAL A 118 2.75 -2.56 -17.49
C VAL A 118 2.37 -1.08 -17.37
N VAL A 119 3.26 -0.17 -17.76
CA VAL A 119 2.99 1.28 -17.75
C VAL A 119 1.85 1.63 -18.71
N ASP A 120 1.89 1.13 -19.95
CA ASP A 120 0.84 1.33 -20.95
C ASP A 120 -0.54 0.87 -20.44
N MET A 121 -0.61 -0.33 -19.86
CA MET A 121 -1.85 -0.87 -19.30
C MET A 121 -2.36 0.00 -18.14
N THR A 122 -1.46 0.44 -17.26
CA THR A 122 -1.84 1.30 -16.12
C THR A 122 -2.42 2.63 -16.60
N ILE A 123 -1.81 3.26 -17.61
CA ILE A 123 -2.33 4.50 -18.20
C ILE A 123 -3.72 4.27 -18.82
N ARG A 124 -3.91 3.18 -19.57
CA ARG A 124 -5.21 2.84 -20.18
C ARG A 124 -6.31 2.64 -19.14
N GLU A 125 -5.99 1.98 -18.02
CA GLU A 125 -6.95 1.77 -16.93
C GLU A 125 -7.29 3.08 -16.21
N ILE A 126 -6.32 3.98 -16.04
CA ILE A 126 -6.57 5.33 -15.49
C ILE A 126 -7.58 6.08 -16.37
N GLU A 127 -7.40 6.06 -17.69
CA GLU A 127 -8.31 6.69 -18.65
C GLU A 127 -9.70 6.02 -18.64
N SER A 128 -9.74 4.69 -18.65
CA SER A 128 -10.96 3.88 -18.69
C SER A 128 -11.85 4.10 -17.47
N LEU A 129 -11.26 4.08 -16.26
CA LEU A 129 -11.98 4.30 -15.01
C LEU A 129 -12.17 5.77 -14.66
N ARG A 130 -11.51 6.69 -15.38
CA ARG A 130 -11.38 8.11 -15.01
C ARG A 130 -10.92 8.24 -13.55
N ALA A 131 -9.84 7.52 -13.24
CA ALA A 131 -9.40 7.32 -11.86
C ALA A 131 -9.07 8.64 -11.16
N ASP A 132 -9.53 8.79 -9.92
CA ASP A 132 -9.17 9.90 -9.04
C ASP A 132 -7.79 9.67 -8.42
N TRP A 133 -7.45 8.40 -8.16
CA TRP A 133 -6.18 7.97 -7.60
C TRP A 133 -5.52 6.86 -8.44
N LEU A 134 -4.23 7.01 -8.67
CA LEU A 134 -3.30 5.95 -8.99
C LEU A 134 -2.57 5.56 -7.70
N VAL A 135 -2.71 4.31 -7.27
CA VAL A 135 -1.96 3.75 -6.15
C VAL A 135 -0.83 2.89 -6.70
N VAL A 136 0.43 3.28 -6.52
CA VAL A 136 1.57 2.41 -6.81
C VAL A 136 2.15 1.92 -5.49
N SER A 137 2.03 0.62 -5.24
CA SER A 137 2.39 0.05 -3.95
C SER A 137 3.15 -1.27 -4.07
N GLY A 138 4.16 -1.43 -3.21
CA GLY A 138 5.03 -2.59 -3.14
C GLY A 138 6.43 -2.35 -3.71
N SER A 139 7.23 -3.41 -3.76
CA SER A 139 8.61 -3.34 -4.23
C SER A 139 8.67 -2.97 -5.72
N ILE A 140 9.59 -2.07 -6.09
CA ILE A 140 9.88 -1.76 -7.49
C ILE A 140 10.89 -2.79 -8.03
N PRO A 141 10.58 -3.54 -9.09
CA PRO A 141 11.52 -4.51 -9.67
C PRO A 141 12.70 -3.80 -10.32
N LYS A 142 13.71 -4.59 -10.69
CA LYS A 142 14.86 -4.13 -11.47
C LYS A 142 14.76 -4.62 -12.91
N HIS A 143 15.41 -3.94 -13.82
CA HIS A 143 15.63 -4.43 -15.17
C HIS A 143 16.81 -5.42 -15.17
N PRO A 144 16.66 -6.64 -15.72
CA PRO A 144 17.79 -7.55 -15.88
C PRO A 144 18.88 -6.99 -16.81
N GLU A 145 18.54 -6.07 -17.71
CA GLU A 145 19.44 -5.49 -18.72
C GLU A 145 20.51 -4.58 -18.11
N ASN A 146 20.17 -3.80 -17.08
CA ASN A 146 21.07 -2.80 -16.49
C ASN A 146 21.15 -2.88 -14.94
N GLY A 147 20.30 -3.67 -14.28
CA GLY A 147 20.24 -3.80 -12.83
C GLY A 147 19.64 -2.61 -12.08
N GLU A 148 19.15 -1.59 -12.81
CA GLU A 148 18.49 -0.42 -12.25
C GLU A 148 17.04 -0.73 -11.92
N LYS A 149 16.48 0.00 -10.94
CA LYS A 149 15.05 -0.11 -10.60
C LYS A 149 14.21 0.48 -11.73
N CYS A 150 13.08 -0.16 -12.02
CA CYS A 150 12.17 0.31 -13.06
C CYS A 150 11.68 1.73 -12.78
N ASP A 151 11.59 2.53 -13.85
CA ASP A 151 11.25 3.94 -13.74
C ASP A 151 9.74 4.18 -13.77
N LEU A 152 9.25 5.09 -12.93
CA LEU A 152 7.83 5.45 -12.80
C LEU A 152 7.53 6.86 -13.33
N ALA A 153 8.54 7.59 -13.82
CA ALA A 153 8.38 9.01 -14.17
C ALA A 153 7.32 9.21 -15.25
N ARG A 154 7.37 8.38 -16.31
CA ARG A 154 6.37 8.39 -17.40
C ARG A 154 4.97 8.11 -16.86
N LEU A 155 4.82 7.09 -16.01
CA LEU A 155 3.53 6.72 -15.43
C LEU A 155 2.94 7.86 -14.58
N PHE A 156 3.74 8.45 -13.69
CA PHE A 156 3.26 9.50 -12.80
C PHE A 156 2.97 10.81 -13.55
N ALA A 157 3.78 11.16 -14.55
CA ALA A 157 3.53 12.30 -15.42
C ALA A 157 2.21 12.14 -16.21
N GLU A 158 1.95 10.94 -16.74
CA GLU A 158 0.71 10.66 -17.47
C GLU A 158 -0.51 10.62 -16.53
N ALA A 159 -0.39 10.03 -15.33
CA ALA A 159 -1.45 10.09 -14.32
C ALA A 159 -1.81 11.55 -13.99
N ARG A 160 -0.81 12.40 -13.79
CA ARG A 160 -1.00 13.84 -13.56
C ARG A 160 -1.64 14.53 -14.76
N ARG A 161 -1.20 14.24 -16.00
CA ARG A 161 -1.80 14.77 -17.24
C ARG A 161 -3.28 14.41 -17.36
N LEU A 162 -3.66 13.24 -16.87
CA LEU A 162 -5.01 12.71 -16.85
C LEU A 162 -5.86 13.18 -15.67
N GLY A 163 -5.30 13.99 -14.76
CA GLY A 163 -6.04 14.50 -13.59
C GLY A 163 -6.20 13.48 -12.48
N THR A 164 -5.26 12.56 -12.36
CA THR A 164 -5.24 11.50 -11.35
C THR A 164 -4.14 11.79 -10.34
N ARG A 165 -4.47 11.76 -9.05
CA ARG A 165 -3.46 11.87 -7.98
C ARG A 165 -2.66 10.60 -7.85
N VAL A 166 -1.38 10.72 -7.51
CA VAL A 166 -0.50 9.58 -7.26
C VAL A 166 -0.34 9.36 -5.76
N ALA A 167 -0.75 8.18 -5.29
CA ALA A 167 -0.45 7.66 -3.96
C ALA A 167 0.67 6.60 -4.08
N PHE A 168 1.74 6.78 -3.31
CA PHE A 168 2.91 5.90 -3.36
C PHE A 168 3.18 5.23 -2.00
N ASP A 169 3.25 3.90 -2.00
CA ASP A 169 3.59 3.10 -0.81
C ASP A 169 4.65 2.06 -1.17
N SER A 170 5.91 2.43 -0.97
CA SER A 170 7.08 1.58 -1.10
C SER A 170 7.98 1.81 0.12
N SER A 171 9.04 1.03 0.23
CA SER A 171 10.05 1.19 1.27
C SER A 171 11.42 1.58 0.71
N GLY A 172 12.32 1.98 1.61
CA GLY A 172 13.73 2.24 1.33
C GLY A 172 13.99 3.31 0.28
N SER A 173 15.05 3.15 -0.51
CA SER A 173 15.48 4.14 -1.51
C SER A 173 14.44 4.46 -2.59
N SER A 174 13.47 3.57 -2.82
CA SER A 174 12.36 3.84 -3.74
C SER A 174 11.40 4.87 -3.15
N LEU A 175 11.10 4.78 -1.86
CA LEU A 175 10.24 5.74 -1.16
C LEU A 175 10.85 7.14 -1.24
N ASP A 176 12.13 7.27 -0.89
CA ASP A 176 12.84 8.56 -0.90
C ASP A 176 12.90 9.18 -2.30
N LYS A 177 13.36 8.42 -3.32
CA LYS A 177 13.43 8.89 -4.72
C LYS A 177 12.09 9.46 -5.20
N TRP A 178 11.02 8.69 -5.03
CA TRP A 178 9.72 9.06 -5.62
C TRP A 178 8.99 10.11 -4.80
N THR A 179 9.15 10.13 -3.48
CA THR A 179 8.63 11.23 -2.65
C THR A 179 9.23 12.56 -3.09
N ARG A 180 10.55 12.59 -3.33
CA ARG A 180 11.27 13.81 -3.74
C ARG A 180 11.14 14.15 -5.23
N SER A 181 10.37 13.39 -6.01
CA SER A 181 10.23 13.61 -7.46
C SER A 181 9.31 14.80 -7.82
N GLY A 182 8.49 15.27 -6.88
CA GLY A 182 7.43 16.27 -7.14
C GLY A 182 6.26 15.72 -7.98
N LEU A 183 6.18 14.41 -8.18
CA LEU A 183 5.12 13.74 -8.96
C LEU A 183 4.13 12.95 -8.09
N VAL A 184 4.38 12.84 -6.78
CA VAL A 184 3.57 12.10 -5.82
C VAL A 184 2.72 13.07 -5.00
N ASN A 185 1.44 12.76 -4.80
CA ASN A 185 0.50 13.58 -4.02
C ASN A 185 0.32 13.02 -2.59
N LEU A 186 0.43 11.69 -2.41
CA LEU A 186 0.30 11.04 -1.11
C LEU A 186 1.37 9.98 -0.91
N ILE A 187 1.96 9.93 0.28
CA ILE A 187 2.73 8.77 0.75
C ILE A 187 2.09 8.16 2.00
N LYS A 188 2.30 6.86 2.20
CA LYS A 188 1.87 6.16 3.43
C LYS A 188 3.02 5.44 4.13
N PRO A 189 3.99 6.15 4.72
CA PRO A 189 5.02 5.50 5.53
C PRO A 189 4.45 4.99 6.86
N ASN A 190 5.11 4.03 7.47
CA ASN A 190 5.07 3.88 8.94
C ASN A 190 6.07 4.83 9.62
N ALA A 191 6.06 4.88 10.95
CA ALA A 191 6.98 5.75 11.71
C ALA A 191 8.47 5.48 11.39
N ASP A 192 8.89 4.22 11.21
CA ASP A 192 10.27 3.85 10.86
C ASP A 192 10.67 4.32 9.44
N GLU A 193 9.77 4.15 8.47
CA GLU A 193 9.95 4.60 7.09
C GLU A 193 10.02 6.13 7.03
N LEU A 194 9.19 6.83 7.82
CA LEU A 194 9.24 8.29 7.91
C LEU A 194 10.55 8.76 8.57
N ALA A 195 10.95 8.14 9.67
CA ALA A 195 12.24 8.40 10.33
C ALA A 195 13.40 8.26 9.33
N THR A 196 13.33 7.23 8.48
CA THR A 196 14.29 7.01 7.39
C THR A 196 14.27 8.15 6.36
N LEU A 197 13.12 8.69 5.99
CA LEU A 197 13.04 9.81 5.04
C LEU A 197 13.63 11.11 5.58
N VAL A 198 13.42 11.41 6.87
CA VAL A 198 13.93 12.64 7.52
C VAL A 198 15.29 12.47 8.18
N GLN A 199 15.86 11.25 8.13
CA GLN A 199 17.16 10.92 8.70
C GLN A 199 17.29 11.27 10.21
N ARG A 200 16.25 11.01 11.00
CA ARG A 200 16.27 11.16 12.46
C ARG A 200 15.33 10.19 13.17
N HIS A 201 15.61 9.88 14.43
CA HIS A 201 14.67 9.15 15.30
C HIS A 201 13.43 9.99 15.57
N LEU A 202 12.29 9.32 15.64
CA LEU A 202 11.01 9.84 16.09
C LEU A 202 10.62 9.08 17.37
N HIS A 203 10.31 9.84 18.42
CA HIS A 203 9.98 9.34 19.75
C HIS A 203 8.53 9.64 20.14
N THR A 204 7.97 10.74 19.65
CA THR A 204 6.58 11.15 19.95
C THR A 204 5.72 11.27 18.69
N VAL A 205 4.40 11.36 18.89
CA VAL A 205 3.48 11.75 17.82
C VAL A 205 3.81 13.15 17.29
N GLY A 206 4.31 14.05 18.15
CA GLY A 206 4.82 15.36 17.74
C GLY A 206 5.97 15.29 16.74
N ASP A 207 6.95 14.40 16.97
CA ASP A 207 8.07 14.19 16.04
C ASP A 207 7.57 13.69 14.68
N VAL A 208 6.57 12.80 14.68
CA VAL A 208 5.92 12.29 13.46
C VAL A 208 5.24 13.41 12.68
N VAL A 209 4.51 14.29 13.36
CA VAL A 209 3.83 15.44 12.74
C VAL A 209 4.84 16.41 12.14
N GLU A 210 5.91 16.74 12.87
CA GLU A 210 6.98 17.62 12.39
C GLU A 210 7.69 17.01 11.17
N ALA A 211 8.04 15.73 11.23
CA ALA A 211 8.68 15.02 10.12
C ALA A 211 7.78 14.97 8.87
N GLY A 212 6.48 14.72 9.04
CA GLY A 212 5.52 14.74 7.93
C GLY A 212 5.41 16.12 7.28
N ARG A 213 5.34 17.19 8.08
CA ARG A 213 5.32 18.57 7.58
C ARG A 213 6.61 18.97 6.87
N GLN A 214 7.77 18.54 7.39
CA GLN A 214 9.05 18.74 6.72
C GLN A 214 9.05 18.14 5.32
N ILE A 215 8.65 16.87 5.18
CA ILE A 215 8.59 16.20 3.88
C ILE A 215 7.62 16.90 2.92
N ILE A 216 6.45 17.33 3.42
CA ILE A 216 5.49 18.10 2.62
C ILE A 216 6.12 19.40 2.10
N ALA A 217 6.76 20.18 2.97
CA ALA A 217 7.39 21.44 2.59
C ALA A 217 8.55 21.24 1.59
N GLU A 218 9.34 20.18 1.73
CA GLU A 218 10.47 19.87 0.85
C GLU A 218 10.05 19.37 -0.53
N THR A 219 8.90 18.70 -0.65
CA THR A 219 8.53 17.91 -1.85
C THR A 219 7.27 18.38 -2.56
N GLY A 220 6.44 19.20 -1.92
CA GLY A 220 5.14 19.63 -2.45
C GLY A 220 4.07 18.53 -2.40
N LEU A 221 4.27 17.50 -1.58
CA LEU A 221 3.31 16.44 -1.32
C LEU A 221 2.01 17.02 -0.72
N GLU A 222 0.83 16.56 -1.16
CA GLU A 222 -0.45 17.02 -0.59
C GLU A 222 -0.72 16.40 0.79
N VAL A 223 -0.42 15.11 0.98
CA VAL A 223 -0.74 14.36 2.20
C VAL A 223 0.35 13.37 2.60
N ALA A 224 0.83 13.46 3.83
CA ALA A 224 1.56 12.36 4.49
C ALA A 224 0.60 11.58 5.41
N LEU A 225 0.32 10.32 5.08
CA LEU A 225 -0.52 9.42 5.88
C LEU A 225 0.38 8.46 6.68
N VAL A 226 0.68 8.81 7.93
CA VAL A 226 1.67 8.08 8.72
C VAL A 226 0.98 7.11 9.68
N SER A 227 1.30 5.83 9.55
CA SER A 227 0.83 4.79 10.48
C SER A 227 1.82 4.59 11.64
N MET A 228 1.29 4.39 12.85
CA MET A 228 2.05 4.28 14.10
C MET A 228 1.65 3.03 14.90
N GLY A 229 1.26 1.96 14.19
CA GLY A 229 0.87 0.70 14.83
C GLY A 229 -0.32 0.86 15.78
N GLN A 230 -0.12 0.52 17.05
CA GLN A 230 -1.16 0.59 18.09
C GLN A 230 -1.54 2.04 18.46
N ASP A 231 -0.66 3.01 18.17
CA ASP A 231 -0.90 4.43 18.40
C ASP A 231 -1.81 5.07 17.33
N GLY A 232 -2.27 4.28 16.35
CA GLY A 232 -3.17 4.72 15.30
C GLY A 232 -2.43 5.29 14.09
N ALA A 233 -2.97 6.35 13.50
CA ALA A 233 -2.39 7.01 12.34
C ALA A 233 -2.66 8.51 12.37
N VAL A 234 -1.77 9.28 11.71
CA VAL A 234 -1.96 10.71 11.46
C VAL A 234 -2.02 10.98 9.97
N ALA A 235 -2.97 11.83 9.55
CA ALA A 235 -2.99 12.41 8.21
C ALA A 235 -2.57 13.87 8.33
N ILE A 236 -1.53 14.25 7.58
CA ILE A 236 -0.86 15.55 7.66
C ILE A 236 -0.95 16.21 6.29
N THR A 237 -1.36 17.47 6.26
CA THR A 237 -1.22 18.39 5.12
C THR A 237 -0.41 19.61 5.56
N GLU A 238 -0.22 20.59 4.67
CA GLU A 238 0.36 21.88 5.02
C GLU A 238 -0.42 22.57 6.16
N ASP A 239 -1.76 22.55 6.07
CA ASP A 239 -2.63 23.34 6.94
C ASP A 239 -3.35 22.53 8.04
N GLU A 240 -3.51 21.22 7.87
CA GLU A 240 -4.35 20.38 8.75
C GLU A 240 -3.59 19.15 9.22
N VAL A 241 -3.82 18.75 10.47
CA VAL A 241 -3.36 17.47 11.03
C VAL A 241 -4.53 16.82 11.73
N VAL A 242 -4.77 15.54 11.42
CA VAL A 242 -5.81 14.74 12.08
C VAL A 242 -5.18 13.45 12.57
N TRP A 243 -5.42 13.10 13.82
CA TRP A 243 -5.11 11.80 14.39
C TRP A 243 -6.34 10.90 14.39
N GLY A 244 -6.13 9.60 14.21
CA GLY A 244 -7.20 8.62 14.21
C GLY A 244 -6.78 7.24 14.70
N LEU A 245 -7.72 6.54 15.31
CA LEU A 245 -7.56 5.17 15.78
C LEU A 245 -8.88 4.42 15.69
N ALA A 246 -8.85 3.16 15.26
CA ALA A 246 -9.95 2.22 15.43
C ALA A 246 -9.43 0.99 16.18
N ARG A 247 -10.12 0.60 17.25
CA ARG A 247 -9.74 -0.54 18.09
C ARG A 247 -10.52 -1.79 17.68
N VAL A 248 -9.87 -2.93 17.79
CA VAL A 248 -10.45 -4.27 17.62
C VAL A 248 -10.05 -5.14 18.80
N ASP A 249 -10.89 -6.11 19.16
CA ASP A 249 -10.71 -6.92 20.36
C ASP A 249 -9.58 -7.95 20.21
N THR A 250 -9.27 -8.38 18.99
CA THR A 250 -8.26 -9.41 18.73
C THR A 250 -7.49 -9.12 17.46
N VAL A 251 -6.17 -9.08 17.58
CA VAL A 251 -5.23 -8.98 16.45
C VAL A 251 -4.81 -10.39 16.05
N VAL A 252 -5.09 -10.76 14.81
CA VAL A 252 -4.76 -12.06 14.22
C VAL A 252 -3.53 -11.96 13.33
N ASN A 253 -3.48 -11.00 12.41
CA ASN A 253 -2.36 -10.80 11.48
C ASN A 253 -2.20 -9.34 11.10
N THR A 254 -1.03 -8.73 11.29
CA THR A 254 -0.80 -7.32 10.92
C THR A 254 -0.47 -7.10 9.45
N THR A 255 -0.26 -8.18 8.69
CA THR A 255 0.08 -8.13 7.26
C THR A 255 -1.10 -7.60 6.46
N GLY A 256 -0.86 -6.63 5.57
CA GLY A 256 -1.91 -6.03 4.74
C GLY A 256 -2.71 -4.90 5.42
N ALA A 257 -2.53 -4.66 6.71
CA ALA A 257 -3.18 -3.56 7.41
C ALA A 257 -2.81 -2.19 6.84
N GLY A 258 -1.55 -2.00 6.41
CA GLY A 258 -1.11 -0.81 5.70
C GLY A 258 -1.82 -0.64 4.36
N ASP A 259 -1.98 -1.71 3.58
CA ASP A 259 -2.65 -1.70 2.29
C ASP A 259 -4.13 -1.31 2.45
N ALA A 260 -4.81 -1.90 3.45
CA ALA A 260 -6.19 -1.59 3.78
C ALA A 260 -6.37 -0.16 4.30
N THR A 261 -5.40 0.33 5.09
CA THR A 261 -5.36 1.74 5.53
C THR A 261 -5.27 2.68 4.34
N LEU A 262 -4.37 2.40 3.38
CA LEU A 262 -4.25 3.19 2.16
C LEU A 262 -5.55 3.16 1.35
N ALA A 263 -6.15 1.98 1.17
CA ALA A 263 -7.42 1.80 0.48
C ALA A 263 -8.55 2.64 1.12
N GLY A 264 -8.66 2.59 2.46
CA GLY A 264 -9.66 3.37 3.19
C GLY A 264 -9.51 4.87 2.94
N PHE A 265 -8.27 5.38 2.94
CA PHE A 265 -7.99 6.79 2.67
C PHE A 265 -8.32 7.19 1.23
N VAL A 266 -7.74 6.52 0.22
CA VAL A 266 -7.92 6.91 -1.19
C VAL A 266 -9.36 6.74 -1.66
N GLY A 267 -10.08 5.75 -1.11
CA GLY A 267 -11.49 5.51 -1.44
C GLY A 267 -12.47 6.55 -0.89
N HIS A 268 -12.09 7.33 0.13
CA HIS A 268 -13.03 8.19 0.88
C HIS A 268 -12.54 9.63 1.13
N SER A 269 -11.31 9.95 0.74
CA SER A 269 -10.73 11.28 0.93
C SER A 269 -11.27 12.31 -0.05
N ILE A 270 -11.75 11.92 -1.22
CA ILE A 270 -12.26 12.85 -2.24
C ILE A 270 -13.62 13.43 -1.83
N ILE A 271 -13.72 14.77 -1.77
CA ILE A 271 -14.94 15.52 -1.46
C ILE A 271 -15.22 16.64 -2.48
N GLY A 272 -16.51 16.90 -2.71
CA GLY A 272 -16.98 18.01 -3.52
C GLY A 272 -17.03 17.73 -5.03
N PRO A 273 -17.62 18.66 -5.81
CA PRO A 273 -17.64 18.56 -7.26
C PRO A 273 -16.26 18.94 -7.80
N GLY A 274 -15.48 17.94 -8.21
CA GLY A 274 -14.43 18.10 -9.22
C GLY A 274 -14.83 17.26 -10.44
N GLN A 275 -14.34 17.60 -11.63
CA GLN A 275 -14.48 16.66 -12.74
C GLN A 275 -13.53 15.49 -12.50
N HIS A 276 -14.05 14.25 -12.50
CA HIS A 276 -13.21 13.06 -12.67
C HIS A 276 -12.32 13.27 -13.91
N GLY A 277 -11.00 13.34 -13.73
CA GLY A 277 -10.03 13.57 -14.80
C GLY A 277 -9.71 15.03 -15.16
N GLY A 278 -9.52 15.93 -14.18
CA GLY A 278 -9.15 17.34 -14.40
C GLY A 278 -7.78 17.54 -15.09
N ARG A 279 -7.77 18.18 -16.26
CA ARG A 279 -6.59 18.34 -17.15
C ARG A 279 -5.59 19.43 -16.76
N ALA A 280 -4.36 19.19 -17.24
CA ALA A 280 -3.24 20.04 -17.70
C ALA A 280 -2.52 21.03 -16.77
N ASP A 281 -3.14 21.64 -15.75
CA ASP A 281 -2.46 22.74 -15.02
C ASP A 281 -2.91 22.94 -13.56
N TYR A 282 -3.37 21.89 -12.86
CA TYR A 282 -3.99 22.00 -11.53
C TYR A 282 -5.31 22.82 -11.52
N GLY A 283 -6.00 22.93 -12.65
CA GLY A 283 -7.37 23.43 -12.73
C GLY A 283 -8.40 22.50 -12.09
N SER A 284 -8.46 22.49 -10.75
CA SER A 284 -9.46 21.87 -9.86
C SER A 284 -9.56 20.33 -9.85
N LEU A 285 -8.52 19.67 -9.34
CA LEU A 285 -8.71 18.31 -8.78
C LEU A 285 -9.80 18.36 -7.70
N PRO A 286 -10.62 17.30 -7.54
CA PRO A 286 -11.55 17.21 -6.41
C PRO A 286 -10.82 17.48 -5.09
N ARG A 287 -11.45 18.20 -4.16
CA ARG A 287 -10.83 18.53 -2.87
C ARG A 287 -10.66 17.27 -2.04
N LEU A 288 -9.64 17.25 -1.18
CA LEU A 288 -9.46 16.19 -0.19
C LEU A 288 -10.07 16.59 1.15
N SER A 289 -10.61 15.62 1.86
CA SER A 289 -10.94 15.67 3.27
C SER A 289 -10.11 14.61 3.97
N ILE A 290 -8.99 15.03 4.57
CA ILE A 290 -8.11 14.09 5.26
C ILE A 290 -8.81 13.48 6.47
N ARG A 291 -9.71 14.20 7.14
CA ARG A 291 -10.55 13.67 8.22
C ARG A 291 -11.44 12.52 7.77
N LYS A 292 -12.15 12.65 6.63
CA LYS A 292 -12.99 11.56 6.09
C LYS A 292 -12.16 10.39 5.61
N GLY A 293 -11.06 10.67 4.90
CA GLY A 293 -10.12 9.66 4.43
C GLY A 293 -9.54 8.87 5.61
N LEU A 294 -9.00 9.56 6.61
CA LEU A 294 -8.40 8.94 7.80
C LEU A 294 -9.41 8.12 8.61
N GLY A 295 -10.64 8.63 8.77
CA GLY A 295 -11.71 7.89 9.44
C GLY A 295 -11.97 6.51 8.84
N LYS A 296 -11.91 6.38 7.52
CA LYS A 296 -12.03 5.07 6.85
C LYS A 296 -10.71 4.30 6.81
N ALA A 297 -9.59 4.99 6.70
CA ALA A 297 -8.25 4.39 6.72
C ALA A 297 -8.02 3.57 7.99
N VAL A 298 -8.26 4.15 9.18
CA VAL A 298 -8.01 3.46 10.45
C VAL A 298 -8.97 2.30 10.67
N VAL A 299 -10.23 2.42 10.21
CA VAL A 299 -11.22 1.33 10.26
C VAL A 299 -10.78 0.16 9.38
N TYR A 300 -10.37 0.43 8.14
CA TYR A 300 -9.97 -0.62 7.20
C TYR A 300 -8.69 -1.31 7.65
N GLY A 301 -7.72 -0.53 8.17
CA GLY A 301 -6.54 -1.08 8.81
C GLY A 301 -6.88 -1.98 10.01
N ALA A 302 -7.82 -1.56 10.86
CA ALA A 302 -8.25 -2.34 12.01
C ALA A 302 -8.99 -3.64 11.62
N VAL A 303 -9.86 -3.62 10.61
CA VAL A 303 -10.51 -4.84 10.09
C VAL A 303 -9.49 -5.79 9.45
N ALA A 304 -8.50 -5.26 8.73
CA ALA A 304 -7.46 -6.09 8.14
C ALA A 304 -6.64 -6.87 9.18
N VAL A 305 -6.50 -6.35 10.41
CA VAL A 305 -5.76 -7.08 11.44
C VAL A 305 -6.54 -8.21 12.11
N THR A 306 -7.86 -8.29 11.93
CA THR A 306 -8.71 -9.34 12.53
C THR A 306 -8.82 -10.59 11.67
N VAL A 307 -8.29 -10.57 10.44
CA VAL A 307 -8.34 -11.70 9.50
C VAL A 307 -6.99 -12.42 9.43
N PRO A 308 -6.96 -13.75 9.17
CA PRO A 308 -5.71 -14.52 9.13
C PRO A 308 -4.88 -14.25 7.86
N THR A 309 -5.50 -13.75 6.79
CA THR A 309 -4.85 -13.44 5.51
C THR A 309 -4.94 -11.95 5.20
N THR A 310 -4.31 -11.51 4.11
CA THR A 310 -4.41 -10.12 3.62
C THR A 310 -5.74 -9.80 2.94
N ILE A 311 -6.67 -10.77 2.86
CA ILE A 311 -7.95 -10.64 2.16
C ILE A 311 -9.06 -10.35 3.18
N ILE A 312 -9.68 -9.17 3.02
CA ILE A 312 -10.88 -8.79 3.76
C ILE A 312 -12.11 -9.32 2.99
N GLU A 313 -13.00 -10.04 3.66
CA GLU A 313 -14.19 -10.64 3.03
C GLU A 313 -15.42 -9.75 3.11
N SER A 314 -15.58 -8.97 4.18
CA SER A 314 -16.71 -8.07 4.37
C SER A 314 -16.36 -6.87 5.26
N PHE A 315 -17.25 -5.88 5.24
CA PHE A 315 -17.22 -4.69 6.09
C PHE A 315 -18.54 -4.53 6.86
N ASP A 316 -19.19 -5.63 7.23
CA ASP A 316 -20.50 -5.58 7.90
C ASP A 316 -20.39 -5.15 9.37
N ASP A 317 -19.31 -5.53 10.05
CA ASP A 317 -19.04 -5.22 11.46
C ASP A 317 -17.83 -4.27 11.61
N LEU A 318 -18.03 -3.01 11.24
CA LEU A 318 -16.95 -2.00 11.30
C LEU A 318 -16.76 -1.44 12.72
N PRO A 319 -15.52 -1.37 13.24
CA PRO A 319 -15.24 -0.61 14.44
C PRO A 319 -15.53 0.88 14.21
N THR A 320 -15.92 1.57 15.27
CA THR A 320 -16.09 3.03 15.23
C THR A 320 -14.73 3.71 15.37
N PRO A 321 -14.32 4.58 14.43
CA PRO A 321 -13.06 5.32 14.55
C PRO A 321 -13.19 6.46 15.56
N THR A 322 -12.15 6.65 16.37
CA THR A 322 -11.90 7.89 17.09
C THR A 322 -11.06 8.79 16.20
N LEU A 323 -11.48 10.05 16.03
CA LEU A 323 -10.73 11.07 15.28
C LEU A 323 -10.57 12.32 16.15
N GLY A 324 -9.39 12.93 16.11
CA GLY A 324 -9.09 14.09 16.95
C GLY A 324 -7.85 14.84 16.46
N GLU A 325 -7.44 15.80 17.28
CA GLU A 325 -6.11 16.38 17.19
C GLU A 325 -5.10 15.40 17.81
N PRO A 326 -3.88 15.30 17.28
CA PRO A 326 -2.84 14.48 17.90
C PRO A 326 -2.42 15.07 19.25
N ASP A 327 -2.21 14.20 20.24
CA ASP A 327 -1.45 14.55 21.44
C ASP A 327 0.05 14.53 21.09
N LEU A 328 0.65 15.71 20.92
CA LEU A 328 2.02 15.84 20.44
C LEU A 328 3.06 15.30 21.44
N GLU A 329 2.72 15.24 22.73
CA GLU A 329 3.60 14.74 23.78
C GLU A 329 3.48 13.22 23.98
N GLN A 330 2.53 12.56 23.30
CA GLN A 330 2.39 11.11 23.37
C GLN A 330 3.64 10.42 22.82
N GLU A 331 4.31 9.63 23.64
CA GLU A 331 5.39 8.74 23.22
C GLU A 331 4.85 7.62 22.31
N LEU A 332 5.62 7.26 21.28
CA LEU A 332 5.32 6.13 20.43
C LEU A 332 5.50 4.83 21.22
N SER A 333 4.49 3.97 21.20
CA SER A 333 4.51 2.64 21.83
C SER A 333 5.63 1.77 21.24
N GLU A 334 6.01 2.00 19.98
CA GLU A 334 7.16 1.39 19.33
C GLU A 334 8.13 2.50 18.86
N PRO A 335 9.22 2.75 19.61
CA PRO A 335 10.24 3.71 19.21
C PRO A 335 10.91 3.32 17.89
N THR A 336 11.20 4.33 17.07
CA THR A 336 11.79 4.10 15.74
C THR A 336 13.20 3.51 15.80
N LYS A 337 13.43 2.46 15.00
CA LYS A 337 14.66 1.66 14.99
C LYS A 337 15.65 2.14 13.94
N PHE A 338 15.79 3.46 13.80
CA PHE A 338 16.38 4.25 12.70
C PHE A 338 17.79 3.84 12.17
N PHE A 339 18.40 2.72 12.60
CA PHE A 339 19.63 2.17 12.04
C PHE A 339 19.69 0.63 11.87
N ASP A 340 18.63 -0.13 12.20
CA ASP A 340 18.69 -1.60 12.18
C ASP A 340 18.08 -2.25 10.92
N THR A 341 17.52 -1.45 10.01
CA THR A 341 16.89 -1.97 8.79
C THR A 341 17.93 -2.11 7.68
N PRO A 342 18.36 -3.33 7.29
CA PRO A 342 19.25 -3.50 6.16
C PRO A 342 18.60 -2.93 4.90
N SER A 343 19.35 -2.14 4.15
CA SER A 343 18.97 -1.66 2.81
C SER A 343 18.63 -2.88 1.92
N ALA A 344 17.35 -3.01 1.58
CA ALA A 344 16.82 -4.12 0.79
C ALA A 344 17.34 -4.15 -0.67
#